data_AF-A0A183G8E9-F1
#
_entry.id   AF-A0A183G8E9-F1
#
_cell.length_a   1.000
_cell.length_b   1.000
_cell.length_c   1.000
_cell.angle_alpha   90.00
_cell.angle_beta   90.00
_cell.angle_gamma   90.00
#
_symmetry.space_group_name_H-M   'P 1'
#
loop_
_entity.id
_entity.type
_entity.pdbx_description
1 polymer ?
#
loop_
_entity_poly.entity_id
_entity_poly.type
_entity_poly.pdbx_seq_one_letter_code
_entity_poly.pdbx_strand_id
1 'polypeptide(L)'
;MTYLNAFSAAILSGRVAVQAYSVLVHNHSPEALAEQLHQKWLADGRFAPIASNIVLHVRKTNSSGLALSSCVLALLLNDFQNRLEIRGHSTLMFRNSVKALFEIYTVFLQIDGCVAKCLVKPMFQCLNILVDDNPDSQDLELFGLLLTEHGSTLNNLNSYLIDRLIVKARAKICSDEPQMNGEIRRIFLHVSL
;
A
#
# COMPACT_ATOMS: atom_id res chain seq x y z
N MET A 1 9.78 18.04 9.68
CA MET A 1 8.39 17.56 9.87
C MET A 1 7.31 18.50 9.32
N THR A 2 7.50 19.82 9.36
CA THR A 2 6.47 20.83 8.98
C THR A 2 6.13 20.88 7.49
N TYR A 3 7.09 20.63 6.61
CA TYR A 3 6.92 20.73 5.15
C TYR A 3 6.01 19.65 4.54
N LEU A 4 6.14 18.38 4.97
CA LEU A 4 5.29 17.29 4.49
C LEU A 4 3.84 17.43 4.95
N ASN A 5 3.59 17.98 6.14
CA ASN A 5 2.23 18.19 6.63
C ASN A 5 1.52 19.34 5.87
N ALA A 6 2.23 20.45 5.60
CA ALA A 6 1.72 21.52 4.74
C ALA A 6 1.52 21.05 3.29
N PHE A 7 2.39 20.15 2.82
CA PHE A 7 2.32 19.53 1.51
C PHE A 7 1.11 18.57 1.38
N SER A 8 0.86 17.68 2.34
CA SER A 8 -0.33 16.82 2.35
C SER A 8 -1.63 17.64 2.32
N ALA A 9 -1.69 18.77 3.02
CA ALA A 9 -2.83 19.69 2.96
C ALA A 9 -2.98 20.39 1.58
N ALA A 10 -1.88 20.68 0.89
CA ALA A 10 -1.88 21.24 -0.46
C ALA A 10 -2.32 20.22 -1.53
N ILE A 11 -1.94 18.95 -1.38
CA ILE A 11 -2.39 17.86 -2.26
C ILE A 11 -3.89 17.58 -2.09
N LEU A 12 -4.37 17.51 -0.84
CA LEU A 12 -5.79 17.28 -0.54
C LEU A 12 -6.70 18.43 -1.00
N SER A 13 -6.15 19.64 -1.20
CA SER A 13 -6.88 20.80 -1.72
C SER A 13 -6.78 20.96 -3.26
N GLY A 14 -6.20 19.98 -3.96
CA GLY A 14 -6.07 19.99 -5.43
C GLY A 14 -5.08 21.03 -5.97
N ARG A 15 -4.30 21.68 -5.10
CA ARG A 15 -3.33 22.72 -5.47
C ARG A 15 -1.92 22.14 -5.36
N VAL A 16 -1.52 21.35 -6.35
CA VAL A 16 -0.11 20.97 -6.48
C VAL A 16 0.49 21.63 -7.70
N ALA A 17 1.22 22.72 -7.46
CA ALA A 17 2.15 23.23 -8.45
C ALA A 17 3.31 22.24 -8.54
N VAL A 18 3.66 21.82 -9.76
CA VAL A 18 4.85 21.02 -10.11
C VAL A 18 6.13 21.50 -9.40
N GLN A 19 6.17 22.79 -9.05
CA GLN A 19 7.23 23.46 -8.28
C GLN A 19 7.41 22.92 -6.85
N ALA A 20 6.35 22.46 -6.17
CA ALA A 20 6.46 21.91 -4.82
C ALA A 20 7.18 20.55 -4.79
N TYR A 21 7.01 19.74 -5.85
CA TYR A 21 7.77 18.49 -6.02
C TYR A 21 9.26 18.77 -6.26
N SER A 22 9.59 19.78 -7.08
CA SER A 22 10.97 20.17 -7.37
C SER A 22 11.75 20.60 -6.11
N VAL A 23 11.13 21.34 -5.18
CA VAL A 23 11.77 21.78 -3.93
C VAL A 23 12.10 20.63 -2.98
N LEU A 24 11.24 19.61 -2.88
CA LEU A 24 11.51 18.43 -2.05
C LEU A 24 12.69 17.60 -2.57
N VAL A 25 12.78 17.47 -3.90
CA VAL A 25 13.76 16.63 -4.60
C VAL A 25 15.13 17.29 -4.68
N HIS A 26 15.20 18.63 -4.76
CA HIS A 26 16.50 19.33 -4.80
C HIS A 26 17.18 19.46 -3.44
N ASN A 27 16.44 19.31 -2.34
CA ASN A 27 16.96 19.57 -0.99
C ASN A 27 17.29 18.31 -0.17
N HIS A 28 17.01 17.11 -0.70
CA HIS A 28 17.23 15.85 0.01
C HIS A 28 17.93 14.82 -0.87
N SER A 29 18.74 13.96 -0.27
CA SER A 29 19.21 12.76 -0.95
C SER A 29 18.04 11.80 -1.20
N PRO A 30 18.13 10.90 -2.20
CA PRO A 30 17.09 9.91 -2.48
C PRO A 30 16.72 9.05 -1.25
N GLU A 31 17.71 8.70 -0.44
CA GLU A 31 17.56 7.92 0.79
C GLU A 31 16.73 8.70 1.82
N ALA A 32 17.12 9.94 2.10
CA ALA A 32 16.43 10.79 3.06
C ALA A 32 14.98 11.07 2.64
N LEU A 33 14.74 11.25 1.33
CA LEU A 33 13.38 11.39 0.81
C LEU A 33 12.59 10.09 0.96
N ALA A 34 13.16 8.94 0.62
CA ALA A 34 12.51 7.64 0.77
C ALA A 34 12.09 7.38 2.22
N GLU A 35 12.98 7.63 3.18
CA GLU A 35 12.69 7.49 4.61
C GLU A 35 11.55 8.43 5.04
N GLN A 36 11.57 9.69 4.60
CA GLN A 36 10.50 10.63 4.92
C GLN A 36 9.14 10.19 4.38
N LEU A 37 9.10 9.65 3.15
CA LEU A 37 7.88 9.09 2.56
C LEU A 37 7.42 7.86 3.36
N HIS A 38 8.34 6.98 3.72
CA HIS A 38 8.08 5.77 4.50
C HIS A 38 7.48 6.05 5.87
N GLN A 39 8.10 6.94 6.62
CA GLN A 39 7.58 7.37 7.92
C GLN A 39 6.17 7.97 7.80
N LYS A 40 5.88 8.69 6.71
CA LYS A 40 4.56 9.28 6.49
C LYS A 40 3.50 8.27 6.08
N TRP A 41 3.81 7.32 5.19
CA TRP A 41 2.82 6.31 4.84
C TRP A 41 2.54 5.37 6.01
N LEU A 42 3.53 5.04 6.85
CA LEU A 42 3.31 4.19 8.02
C LEU A 42 2.42 4.88 9.06
N ALA A 43 2.50 6.20 9.18
CA ALA A 43 1.69 6.99 10.11
C ALA A 43 0.28 7.31 9.59
N ASP A 44 0.10 7.48 8.27
CA ASP A 44 -1.19 7.84 7.65
C ASP A 44 -1.39 7.11 6.31
N GLY A 45 -2.28 6.11 6.30
CA GLY A 45 -2.61 5.33 5.11
C GLY A 45 -3.23 6.15 3.95
N ARG A 46 -3.69 7.38 4.18
CA ARG A 46 -4.13 8.29 3.10
C ARG A 46 -2.95 8.87 2.31
N PHE A 47 -1.74 8.77 2.86
CA PHE A 47 -0.53 9.27 2.21
C PHE A 47 0.08 8.27 1.22
N ALA A 48 -0.28 6.99 1.26
CA ALA A 48 0.26 5.98 0.35
C ALA A 48 0.10 6.34 -1.16
N PRO A 49 -1.08 6.76 -1.66
CA PRO A 49 -1.23 7.21 -3.06
C PRO A 49 -0.43 8.48 -3.36
N ILE A 50 -0.20 9.33 -2.36
CA ILE A 50 0.59 10.56 -2.51
C ILE A 50 2.06 10.20 -2.68
N ALA A 51 2.58 9.32 -1.82
CA ALA A 51 3.94 8.82 -1.87
C ALA A 51 4.24 8.13 -3.21
N SER A 52 3.33 7.28 -3.69
CA SER A 52 3.48 6.60 -4.98
C SER A 52 3.57 7.60 -6.15
N ASN A 53 2.72 8.62 -6.16
CA ASN A 53 2.77 9.69 -7.17
C ASN A 53 4.07 10.50 -7.13
N ILE A 54 4.61 10.79 -5.93
CA ILE A 54 5.92 11.43 -5.78
C ILE A 54 7.00 10.56 -6.43
N VAL A 55 7.06 9.27 -6.09
CA VAL A 55 8.06 8.33 -6.63
C VAL A 55 7.99 8.28 -8.16
N LEU A 56 6.79 8.16 -8.73
CA LEU A 56 6.59 8.16 -10.18
C LEU A 56 7.06 9.46 -10.83
N HIS A 57 6.72 10.60 -10.24
CA HIS A 57 7.11 11.91 -10.75
C HIS A 57 8.63 12.04 -10.79
N VAL A 58 9.30 11.79 -9.65
CA VAL A 58 10.76 11.89 -9.54
C VAL A 58 11.45 10.92 -10.50
N ARG A 59 10.93 9.70 -10.65
CA ARG A 59 11.45 8.72 -11.62
C ARG A 59 11.44 9.24 -13.05
N LYS A 60 10.42 10.01 -13.43
CA LYS A 60 10.24 10.58 -14.78
C LYS A 60 11.04 11.87 -15.01
N THR A 61 11.28 12.66 -13.97
CA THR A 61 11.81 14.04 -14.12
C THR A 61 13.23 14.23 -13.59
N ASN A 62 13.79 13.30 -12.82
CA ASN A 62 15.10 13.46 -12.19
C ASN A 62 16.01 12.25 -12.40
N SER A 63 17.31 12.49 -12.61
CA SER A 63 18.34 11.45 -12.68
C SER A 63 18.45 10.62 -11.40
N SER A 64 18.12 11.21 -10.25
CA SER A 64 18.09 10.53 -8.95
C SER A 64 16.88 9.60 -8.75
N GLY A 65 15.92 9.62 -9.66
CA GLY A 65 14.67 8.89 -9.50
C GLY A 65 14.81 7.36 -9.51
N LEU A 66 15.87 6.82 -10.12
CA LEU A 66 16.20 5.39 -9.99
C LEU A 66 16.64 5.06 -8.55
N ALA A 67 17.53 5.86 -7.96
CA ALA A 67 17.99 5.67 -6.59
C ALA A 67 16.81 5.75 -5.60
N LEU A 68 15.93 6.75 -5.74
CA LEU A 68 14.73 6.87 -4.90
C LEU A 68 13.84 5.62 -5.01
N SER A 69 13.60 5.14 -6.23
CA SER A 69 12.77 3.95 -6.47
C SER A 69 13.38 2.71 -5.81
N SER A 70 14.71 2.56 -5.89
CA SER A 70 15.44 1.47 -5.22
C SER A 70 15.34 1.55 -3.70
N CYS A 71 15.49 2.73 -3.10
CA CYS A 71 15.32 2.93 -1.66
C CYS A 71 13.90 2.60 -1.20
N VAL A 72 12.88 3.05 -1.95
CA VAL A 72 11.47 2.74 -1.68
C VAL A 72 11.18 1.25 -1.78
N LEU A 73 11.72 0.57 -2.79
CA LEU A 73 11.60 -0.89 -2.91
C LEU A 73 12.20 -1.60 -1.70
N ALA A 74 13.41 -1.19 -1.29
CA ALA A 74 14.09 -1.78 -0.14
C ALA A 74 13.27 -1.61 1.15
N LEU A 75 12.70 -0.43 1.38
CA LEU A 75 11.84 -0.16 2.54
C LEU A 75 10.57 -1.02 2.55
N LEU A 76 9.89 -1.18 1.40
CA LEU A 76 8.72 -2.06 1.30
C LEU A 76 9.05 -3.53 1.54
N LEU A 77 10.18 -4.00 0.99
CA LEU A 77 10.63 -5.37 1.22
C LEU A 77 11.04 -5.60 2.67
N ASN A 78 11.65 -4.60 3.31
CA ASN A 78 11.96 -4.63 4.73
C ASN A 78 10.69 -4.65 5.60
N ASP A 79 9.70 -3.81 5.29
CA ASP A 79 8.40 -3.83 6.00
C ASP A 79 7.74 -5.20 5.87
N PHE A 80 7.78 -5.80 4.67
CA PHE A 80 7.25 -7.13 4.45
C PHE A 80 8.04 -8.21 5.21
N GLN A 81 9.37 -8.15 5.23
CA GLN A 81 10.19 -9.11 5.98
C GLN A 81 9.86 -9.05 7.48
N ASN A 82 9.67 -7.84 8.02
CA ASN A 82 9.35 -7.59 9.44
C ASN A 82 7.84 -7.47 9.72
N ARG A 83 6.97 -7.90 8.79
CA ARG A 83 5.52 -7.63 8.84
C ARG A 83 4.81 -8.05 10.14
N LEU A 84 5.21 -9.18 10.73
CA LEU A 84 4.62 -9.68 11.97
C LEU A 84 5.06 -8.84 13.17
N GLU A 85 6.31 -8.37 13.17
CA GLU A 85 6.82 -7.44 14.18
C GLU A 85 6.11 -6.09 14.08
N ILE A 86 5.95 -5.55 12.87
CA ILE A 86 5.19 -4.31 12.64
C ILE A 86 3.76 -4.45 13.14
N ARG A 87 3.07 -5.55 12.78
CA ARG A 87 1.70 -5.83 13.24
C ARG A 87 1.61 -5.94 14.75
N GLY A 88 2.58 -6.62 15.39
CA GLY A 88 2.67 -6.76 16.83
C GLY A 88 2.87 -5.43 17.57
N HIS A 89 3.63 -4.49 16.98
CA HIS A 89 3.78 -3.14 17.53
C HIS A 89 2.56 -2.25 17.25
N SER A 90 2.00 -2.32 16.04
CA SER A 90 0.86 -1.52 15.64
C SER A 90 0.14 -2.13 14.44
N THR A 91 -1.10 -2.57 14.67
CA THR A 91 -1.98 -3.06 13.58
C THR A 91 -2.26 -1.97 12.54
N LEU A 92 -2.35 -0.71 12.97
CA LEU A 92 -2.47 0.45 12.08
C LEU A 92 -1.26 0.59 11.15
N MET A 93 -0.03 0.52 11.68
CA MET A 93 1.17 0.62 10.85
C MET A 93 1.26 -0.53 9.85
N PHE A 94 0.87 -1.74 10.26
CA PHE A 94 0.79 -2.87 9.34
C PHE A 94 -0.23 -2.62 8.22
N ARG A 95 -1.47 -2.23 8.55
CA ARG A 95 -2.48 -1.89 7.53
C ARG A 95 -1.99 -0.83 6.55
N ASN A 96 -1.34 0.21 7.08
CA ASN A 96 -0.76 1.28 6.27
C ASN A 96 0.38 0.80 5.37
N SER A 97 1.25 -0.10 5.85
CA SER A 97 2.32 -0.68 5.03
C SER A 97 1.77 -1.57 3.92
N VAL A 98 0.71 -2.36 4.20
CA VAL A 98 0.01 -3.14 3.17
C VAL A 98 -0.61 -2.23 2.12
N LYS A 99 -1.25 -1.13 2.53
CA LYS A 99 -1.79 -0.16 1.55
C LYS A 99 -0.69 0.46 0.69
N ALA A 100 0.43 0.88 1.30
CA ALA A 100 1.59 1.40 0.57
C ALA A 100 2.16 0.39 -0.44
N LEU A 101 2.20 -0.89 -0.07
CA LEU A 101 2.65 -1.97 -0.95
C LEU A 101 1.82 -2.06 -2.24
N PHE A 102 0.49 -1.94 -2.15
CA PHE A 102 -0.40 -1.95 -3.32
C PHE A 102 -0.27 -0.68 -4.16
N GLU A 103 -0.25 0.49 -3.53
CA GLU A 103 -0.09 1.77 -4.22
C GLU A 103 1.24 1.85 -4.98
N ILE A 104 2.34 1.45 -4.35
CA ILE A 104 3.66 1.47 -4.99
C ILE A 104 3.77 0.42 -6.08
N TYR A 105 3.12 -0.74 -5.93
CA TYR A 105 3.08 -1.75 -7.00
C TYR A 105 2.52 -1.17 -8.31
N THR A 106 1.43 -0.40 -8.25
CA THR A 106 0.84 0.23 -9.45
C THR A 106 1.81 1.19 -10.15
N VAL A 107 2.63 1.90 -9.37
CA VAL A 107 3.65 2.79 -9.89
C VAL A 107 4.84 2.02 -10.44
N PHE A 108 5.28 0.96 -9.77
CA PHE A 108 6.39 0.14 -10.24
C PHE A 108 6.05 -0.60 -11.52
N LEU A 109 4.81 -1.00 -11.74
CA LEU A 109 4.36 -1.52 -13.04
C LEU A 109 4.60 -0.54 -14.19
N GLN A 110 4.45 0.77 -13.95
CA GLN A 110 4.70 1.80 -14.96
C GLN A 110 6.19 2.11 -15.14
N ILE A 111 7.01 1.88 -14.11
CA ILE A 111 8.45 2.13 -14.14
C ILE A 111 9.18 0.94 -14.76
N ASP A 112 8.97 -0.25 -14.22
CA ASP A 112 9.57 -1.51 -14.64
C ASP A 112 8.75 -2.70 -14.11
N GLY A 113 8.05 -3.40 -15.01
CA GLY A 113 7.24 -4.56 -14.65
C GLY A 113 8.03 -5.74 -14.09
N CYS A 114 9.34 -5.84 -14.35
CA CYS A 114 10.20 -6.85 -13.72
C CYS A 114 10.41 -6.54 -12.23
N VAL A 115 10.69 -5.28 -11.90
CA VAL A 115 10.83 -4.84 -10.50
C VAL A 115 9.52 -5.00 -9.73
N ALA A 116 8.40 -4.67 -10.35
CA ALA A 116 7.07 -4.83 -9.74
C ALA A 116 6.78 -6.30 -9.32
N LYS A 117 7.31 -7.29 -10.05
CA LYS A 117 7.12 -8.72 -9.71
C LYS A 117 7.66 -9.08 -8.33
N CYS A 118 8.66 -8.36 -7.82
CA CYS A 118 9.19 -8.57 -6.47
C CYS A 118 8.14 -8.34 -5.37
N LEU A 119 7.09 -7.56 -5.65
CA LEU A 119 6.03 -7.22 -4.69
C LEU A 119 4.84 -8.19 -4.72
N VAL A 120 4.73 -9.04 -5.75
CA VAL A 120 3.56 -9.93 -5.94
C VAL A 120 3.40 -10.90 -4.77
N LYS A 121 4.47 -11.61 -4.38
CA LYS A 121 4.43 -12.50 -3.21
C LYS A 121 4.11 -11.74 -1.92
N PRO A 122 4.78 -10.62 -1.60
CA PRO A 122 4.38 -9.77 -0.49
C PRO A 122 2.90 -9.41 -0.45
N MET A 123 2.32 -8.98 -1.58
CA MET A 123 0.90 -8.59 -1.65
C MET A 123 -0.03 -9.72 -1.23
N PHE A 124 0.13 -10.91 -1.83
CA PHE A 124 -0.70 -12.07 -1.48
C PHE A 124 -0.50 -12.53 -0.03
N GLN A 125 0.73 -12.51 0.49
CA GLN A 125 0.97 -12.92 1.88
C GLN A 125 0.40 -11.93 2.90
N CYS A 126 0.51 -10.63 2.65
CA CYS A 126 -0.11 -9.61 3.49
C CYS A 126 -1.64 -9.70 3.48
N LEU A 127 -2.26 -9.98 2.32
CA LEU A 127 -3.70 -10.24 2.24
C LEU A 127 -4.13 -11.46 3.08
N ASN A 128 -3.33 -12.54 3.10
CA ASN A 128 -3.62 -13.68 3.97
C ASN A 128 -3.56 -13.32 5.46
N ILE A 129 -2.58 -12.50 5.86
CA ILE A 129 -2.47 -12.03 7.26
C ILE A 129 -3.70 -11.20 7.65
N LEU A 130 -4.16 -10.30 6.77
CA LEU A 130 -5.35 -9.47 7.04
C LEU A 130 -6.65 -10.27 7.24
N VAL A 131 -6.76 -11.49 6.70
CA VAL A 131 -7.98 -12.30 6.78
C VAL A 131 -7.89 -13.47 7.76
N ASP A 132 -6.69 -14.00 8.04
CA ASP A 132 -6.52 -15.20 8.89
C ASP A 132 -5.94 -14.92 10.28
N ASP A 133 -5.06 -13.93 10.44
CA ASP A 133 -4.20 -13.80 11.63
C ASP A 133 -4.85 -12.97 12.73
N ASN A 134 -5.89 -13.53 13.36
CA ASN A 134 -6.72 -12.87 14.38
C ASN A 134 -7.14 -11.45 13.95
N PRO A 135 -7.85 -11.32 12.81
CA PRO A 135 -8.12 -10.01 12.23
C PRO A 135 -9.08 -9.20 13.08
N ASP A 136 -8.83 -7.89 13.15
CA ASP A 136 -9.82 -6.91 13.62
C ASP A 136 -10.74 -6.47 12.47
N SER A 137 -11.78 -5.68 12.78
CA SER A 137 -12.72 -5.19 11.75
C SER A 137 -12.03 -4.35 10.68
N GLN A 138 -11.00 -3.57 11.03
CA GLN A 138 -10.29 -2.71 10.08
C GLN A 138 -9.37 -3.51 9.17
N ASP A 139 -8.83 -4.64 9.65
CA ASP A 139 -8.08 -5.58 8.82
C ASP A 139 -8.97 -6.21 7.75
N LEU A 140 -10.16 -6.66 8.15
CA LEU A 140 -11.14 -7.24 7.22
C LEU A 140 -11.63 -6.19 6.22
N GLU A 141 -11.95 -4.99 6.68
CA GLU A 141 -12.36 -3.88 5.82
C GLU A 141 -11.28 -3.58 4.75
N LEU A 142 -10.02 -3.39 5.17
CA LEU A 142 -8.92 -3.14 4.25
C LEU A 142 -8.73 -4.29 3.26
N PHE A 143 -8.78 -5.53 3.72
CA PHE A 143 -8.70 -6.71 2.84
C PHE A 143 -9.78 -6.66 1.75
N GLY A 144 -11.03 -6.39 2.12
CA GLY A 144 -12.15 -6.31 1.17
C GLY A 144 -12.00 -5.15 0.18
N LEU A 145 -11.55 -3.99 0.64
CA LEU A 145 -11.29 -2.83 -0.22
C LEU A 145 -10.18 -3.13 -1.23
N LEU A 146 -9.04 -3.69 -0.79
CA LEU A 146 -7.94 -4.05 -1.69
C LEU A 146 -8.34 -5.09 -2.73
N LEU A 147 -9.20 -6.06 -2.36
CA LEU A 147 -9.74 -7.01 -3.34
C LEU A 147 -10.69 -6.36 -4.33
N THR A 148 -11.49 -5.39 -3.90
CA THR A 148 -12.41 -4.66 -4.78
C THR A 148 -11.63 -3.78 -5.76
N GLU A 149 -10.60 -3.08 -5.28
CA GLU A 149 -9.81 -2.14 -6.08
C GLU A 149 -8.79 -2.85 -6.99
N HIS A 150 -8.19 -3.96 -6.54
CA HIS A 150 -7.08 -4.62 -7.23
C HIS A 150 -7.36 -6.07 -7.64
N GLY A 151 -8.59 -6.58 -7.46
CA GLY A 151 -8.94 -7.98 -7.70
C GLY A 151 -8.61 -8.48 -9.11
N SER A 152 -8.91 -7.70 -10.14
CA SER A 152 -8.60 -8.04 -11.54
C SER A 152 -7.10 -8.14 -11.79
N THR A 153 -6.31 -7.22 -11.24
CA THR A 153 -4.84 -7.24 -11.28
C THR A 153 -4.30 -8.45 -10.56
N LEU A 154 -4.79 -8.75 -9.36
CA LEU A 154 -4.38 -9.93 -8.58
C LEU A 154 -4.72 -11.24 -9.31
N ASN A 155 -5.89 -11.32 -9.95
CA ASN A 155 -6.29 -12.47 -10.74
C ASN A 155 -5.35 -12.71 -11.93
N ASN A 156 -4.98 -11.64 -12.64
CA ASN A 156 -4.03 -11.73 -13.74
C ASN A 156 -2.61 -12.13 -13.29
N LEU A 157 -2.23 -11.75 -12.06
CA LEU A 157 -0.95 -12.14 -11.47
C LEU A 157 -0.93 -13.60 -11.04
N ASN A 158 -2.00 -14.06 -10.37
CA ASN A 158 -2.13 -15.42 -9.91
C ASN A 158 -3.60 -15.76 -9.56
N SER A 159 -4.32 -16.31 -10.53
CA SER A 159 -5.73 -16.71 -10.39
C SER A 159 -5.95 -17.71 -9.24
N TYR A 160 -5.03 -18.67 -9.09
CA TYR A 160 -5.13 -19.67 -8.02
C TYR A 160 -5.03 -19.05 -6.62
N LEU A 161 -4.12 -18.10 -6.40
CA LEU A 161 -4.00 -17.46 -5.08
C LEU A 161 -5.18 -16.54 -4.78
N ILE A 162 -5.73 -15.84 -5.78
CA ILE A 162 -6.90 -14.98 -5.57
C ILE A 162 -8.16 -15.80 -5.27
N ASP A 163 -8.36 -16.94 -5.95
CA ASP A 163 -9.48 -17.85 -5.68
C ASP A 163 -9.47 -18.33 -4.22
N ARG A 164 -8.29 -18.65 -3.70
CA ARG A 164 -8.12 -19.03 -2.29
C ARG A 164 -8.47 -17.89 -1.34
N LEU A 165 -8.11 -16.65 -1.66
CA LEU A 165 -8.49 -15.48 -0.85
C LEU A 165 -10.00 -15.23 -0.89
N ILE A 166 -10.65 -15.46 -2.03
CA ILE A 166 -12.11 -15.30 -2.16
C ILE A 166 -12.84 -16.37 -1.36
N VAL A 167 -12.36 -17.61 -1.37
CA VAL A 167 -12.93 -18.67 -0.51
C VAL A 167 -12.83 -18.27 0.96
N LYS A 168 -11.73 -17.67 1.39
CA LYS A 168 -11.57 -17.15 2.77
C LYS A 168 -12.53 -16.01 3.07
N ALA A 169 -12.68 -15.06 2.14
CA ALA A 169 -13.66 -13.98 2.25
C ALA A 169 -15.08 -14.54 2.44
N ARG A 170 -15.48 -15.51 1.62
CA ARG A 170 -16.78 -16.18 1.72
C ARG A 170 -16.96 -16.93 3.04
N ALA A 171 -15.92 -17.61 3.51
CA ALA A 171 -15.97 -18.28 4.82
C ALA A 171 -16.16 -17.27 5.97
N LYS A 172 -15.49 -16.11 5.91
CA LYS A 172 -15.68 -15.01 6.88
C LYS A 172 -17.08 -14.39 6.81
N ILE A 173 -17.69 -14.26 5.63
CA ILE A 173 -19.09 -13.82 5.51
C ILE A 173 -20.03 -14.76 6.29
N CYS A 174 -19.76 -16.06 6.32
CA CYS A 174 -20.61 -17.01 7.04
C CYS A 174 -20.26 -17.14 8.53
N SER A 175 -19.25 -16.43 9.05
CA SER A 175 -18.88 -16.52 10.46
C SER A 175 -19.78 -15.65 11.35
N ASP A 176 -19.96 -16.06 12.60
CA ASP A 176 -20.62 -15.26 13.66
C ASP A 176 -19.62 -14.40 14.44
N GLU A 177 -18.43 -14.17 13.86
CA GLU A 177 -17.36 -13.41 14.50
C GLU A 177 -17.74 -11.93 14.67
N PRO A 178 -17.52 -11.33 15.85
CA PRO A 178 -17.94 -9.96 16.15
C PRO A 178 -17.24 -8.92 15.27
N GLN A 179 -16.04 -9.22 14.76
CA GLN A 179 -15.33 -8.32 13.86
C GLN A 179 -16.03 -8.18 12.50
N MET A 180 -16.88 -9.14 12.12
CA MET A 180 -17.56 -9.21 10.83
C MET A 180 -18.93 -8.51 10.86
N ASN A 181 -18.89 -7.17 10.85
CA ASN A 181 -20.09 -6.33 10.89
C ASN A 181 -20.83 -6.25 9.53
N GLY A 182 -22.00 -5.61 9.51
CA GLY A 182 -22.84 -5.50 8.32
C GLY A 182 -22.23 -4.73 7.15
N GLU A 183 -21.35 -3.76 7.41
CA GLU A 183 -20.66 -3.00 6.37
C GLU A 183 -19.58 -3.86 5.70
N ILE A 184 -18.75 -4.54 6.47
CA ILE A 184 -17.69 -5.43 5.96
C ILE A 184 -18.32 -6.60 5.17
N ARG A 185 -19.44 -7.14 5.63
CA ARG A 185 -20.22 -8.14 4.87
C ARG A 185 -20.62 -7.63 3.50
N ARG A 186 -21.09 -6.37 3.38
CA ARG A 186 -21.43 -5.78 2.09
C ARG A 186 -20.20 -5.64 1.20
N ILE A 187 -19.07 -5.17 1.74
CA ILE A 187 -17.80 -5.10 0.99
C ILE A 187 -17.46 -6.48 0.42
N PHE A 188 -17.49 -7.53 1.25
CA PHE A 188 -17.10 -8.88 0.82
C PHE A 188 -18.09 -9.49 -0.18
N LEU A 189 -19.38 -9.15 -0.09
CA LEU A 189 -20.38 -9.56 -1.08
C LEU A 189 -20.15 -8.89 -2.45
N HIS A 190 -19.58 -7.68 -2.46
CA HIS A 190 -19.22 -6.96 -3.69
C HIS A 190 -17.88 -7.41 -4.28
N VAL A 191 -17.05 -8.14 -3.53
CA VAL A 191 -15.85 -8.79 -4.07
C VAL A 191 -16.28 -9.90 -5.04
N SER A 192 -16.45 -9.54 -6.30
CA SER A 192 -16.72 -10.43 -7.43
C SER A 192 -15.57 -10.29 -8.42
N LEU A 193 -14.89 -11.40 -8.74
CA LEU A 193 -13.96 -11.46 -9.88
C LEU A 193 -14.72 -11.51 -11.19
#